data_AF-A0A178X557-F1
#
_entry.id   AF-A0A178X557-F1
#
_cell.length_a   1.000
_cell.length_b   1.000
_cell.length_c   1.000
_cell.angle_alpha   90.00
_cell.angle_beta   90.00
_cell.angle_gamma   90.00
#
_symmetry.space_group_name_H-M   'P 1'
#
loop_
_entity.id
_entity.type
_entity.pdbx_description
1 polymer ?
#
loop_
_entity_poly.entity_id
_entity_poly.type
_entity_poly.pdbx_seq_one_letter_code
_entity_poly.pdbx_strand_id
1 'polypeptide(L)'
;MRIGELAKATGVTTRALRFYEEQGLLTAARSRNGYRHYDESAIERVANIRYLLDSGLTMEDIRPLGSCLQGDLPARRLSSSAVALVDRRLAVLDERIAALTRAREQLASRASAARGGVACD
;
A
#
# COMPACT_ATOMS: atom_id res chain seq x y z
N MET A 1 -9.08 -8.10 -20.69
CA MET A 1 -8.42 -9.22 -19.97
C MET A 1 -9.30 -9.81 -18.88
N ARG A 2 -9.22 -11.13 -18.63
CA ARG A 2 -9.84 -11.80 -17.46
C ARG A 2 -8.98 -11.58 -16.21
N ILE A 3 -9.51 -11.86 -15.01
CA ILE A 3 -8.77 -11.68 -13.75
C ILE A 3 -7.46 -12.47 -13.68
N GLY A 4 -7.42 -13.67 -14.28
CA GLY A 4 -6.21 -14.49 -14.32
C GLY A 4 -5.14 -13.92 -15.27
N GLU A 5 -5.55 -13.25 -16.34
CA GLU A 5 -4.64 -12.55 -17.26
C GLU A 5 -4.09 -11.29 -16.58
N LEU A 6 -4.94 -10.50 -15.93
CA LEU A 6 -4.54 -9.33 -15.14
C LEU A 6 -3.55 -9.72 -14.03
N ALA A 7 -3.80 -10.84 -13.34
CA ALA A 7 -2.91 -11.37 -12.30
C ALA A 7 -1.51 -11.68 -12.86
N LYS A 8 -1.45 -12.33 -14.02
CA LYS A 8 -0.17 -12.62 -14.70
C LYS A 8 0.53 -11.35 -15.15
N ALA A 9 -0.20 -10.40 -15.74
CA ALA A 9 0.37 -9.15 -16.25
C ALA A 9 0.93 -8.24 -15.13
N THR A 10 0.31 -8.25 -13.96
CA THR A 10 0.67 -7.35 -12.84
C THR A 10 1.51 -8.02 -11.75
N GLY A 11 1.71 -9.33 -11.83
CA GLY A 11 2.33 -10.12 -10.76
C GLY A 11 1.57 -10.10 -9.44
N VAL A 12 0.28 -9.74 -9.46
CA VAL A 12 -0.61 -9.70 -8.29
C VAL A 12 -1.47 -10.96 -8.27
N THR A 13 -1.74 -11.50 -7.08
CA THR A 13 -2.63 -12.67 -6.97
C THR A 13 -4.07 -12.31 -7.34
N THR A 14 -4.81 -13.26 -7.90
CA THR A 14 -6.25 -13.08 -8.17
C THR A 14 -7.04 -12.74 -6.91
N ARG A 15 -6.61 -13.23 -5.74
CA ARG A 15 -7.18 -12.87 -4.44
C ARG A 15 -7.01 -11.39 -4.14
N ALA A 16 -5.80 -10.84 -4.32
CA ALA A 16 -5.55 -9.43 -4.08
C ALA A 16 -6.29 -8.54 -5.11
N LEU A 17 -6.40 -8.96 -6.37
CA LEU A 17 -7.23 -8.25 -7.35
C LEU A 17 -8.72 -8.21 -6.96
N ARG A 18 -9.28 -9.33 -6.48
CA ARG A 18 -10.65 -9.36 -5.95
C ARG A 18 -10.81 -8.44 -4.74
N PHE A 19 -9.82 -8.44 -3.86
CA PHE A 19 -9.81 -7.55 -2.72
C PHE A 19 -9.78 -6.07 -3.17
N TYR A 20 -9.01 -5.71 -4.20
CA TYR A 20 -9.04 -4.36 -4.77
C TYR A 20 -10.41 -4.02 -5.36
N GLU A 21 -11.10 -4.97 -6.00
CA GLU A 21 -12.49 -4.77 -6.43
C GLU A 21 -13.45 -4.55 -5.27
N GLU A 22 -13.38 -5.36 -4.22
CA GLU A 22 -14.22 -5.24 -3.02
C GLU A 22 -14.02 -3.88 -2.33
N GLN A 23 -12.78 -3.37 -2.33
CA GLN A 23 -12.46 -2.04 -1.83
C GLN A 23 -12.86 -0.91 -2.79
N GLY A 24 -13.42 -1.21 -3.97
CA GLY A 24 -13.82 -0.20 -4.98
C GLY A 24 -12.64 0.46 -5.68
N LEU A 25 -11.44 -0.11 -5.53
CA LEU A 25 -10.20 0.39 -6.12
C LEU A 25 -9.95 -0.19 -7.51
N LEU A 26 -10.62 -1.26 -7.89
CA LEU A 26 -10.58 -1.86 -9.22
C LEU A 26 -12.00 -2.18 -9.66
N THR A 27 -12.30 -2.03 -10.95
CA THR A 27 -13.66 -2.30 -11.47
C THR A 27 -13.57 -3.15 -12.72
N ALA A 28 -14.13 -4.36 -12.68
CA ALA A 28 -14.40 -5.12 -13.89
C ALA A 28 -15.67 -4.62 -14.60
N ALA A 29 -15.56 -4.41 -15.90
CA ALA A 29 -16.70 -4.26 -16.78
C ALA A 29 -17.31 -5.64 -17.11
N ARG A 30 -18.58 -5.65 -17.51
CA ARG A 30 -19.27 -6.84 -18.03
C ARG A 30 -19.23 -6.81 -19.55
N SER A 31 -18.74 -7.87 -20.17
CA SER A 31 -18.79 -8.03 -21.63
C SER A 31 -20.20 -8.43 -22.07
N ARG A 32 -20.48 -8.32 -23.37
CA ARG A 32 -21.80 -8.69 -23.95
C ARG A 32 -22.23 -10.14 -23.67
N ASN A 33 -21.27 -11.04 -23.46
CA ASN A 33 -21.50 -12.45 -23.09
C ASN A 33 -21.50 -12.69 -21.56
N GLY A 34 -21.57 -11.64 -20.73
CA GLY A 34 -21.77 -11.71 -19.27
C GLY A 34 -20.50 -11.92 -18.43
N TYR A 35 -19.35 -12.19 -19.05
CA TYR A 35 -18.08 -12.38 -18.36
C TYR A 35 -17.52 -11.05 -17.80
N ARG A 36 -16.77 -11.14 -16.70
CA ARG A 36 -15.99 -10.01 -16.17
C ARG A 36 -14.74 -9.81 -17.03
N HIS A 37 -14.51 -8.57 -17.43
CA HIS A 37 -13.30 -8.17 -18.11
C HIS A 37 -12.77 -6.85 -17.54
N TYR A 38 -11.45 -6.73 -17.54
CA TYR A 38 -10.73 -5.51 -17.26
C TYR A 38 -10.17 -4.97 -18.58
N ASP A 39 -10.12 -3.66 -18.71
CA ASP A 39 -9.40 -2.99 -19.80
C ASP A 39 -7.88 -2.95 -19.51
N GLU A 40 -7.09 -2.45 -20.46
CA GLU A 40 -5.63 -2.35 -20.33
C GLU A 40 -5.21 -1.39 -19.21
N SER A 41 -6.01 -0.35 -18.95
CA SER A 41 -5.73 0.63 -17.89
C SER A 41 -5.77 0.01 -16.49
N ALA A 42 -6.38 -1.17 -16.34
CA ALA A 42 -6.34 -1.94 -15.10
C ALA A 42 -4.92 -2.34 -14.69
N ILE A 43 -3.99 -2.54 -15.65
CA ILE A 43 -2.59 -2.85 -15.34
C ILE A 43 -1.94 -1.67 -14.64
N GLU A 44 -2.03 -0.47 -15.23
CA GLU A 44 -1.49 0.77 -14.65
C GLU A 44 -2.13 1.06 -13.30
N ARG A 45 -3.45 0.89 -13.20
CA ARG A 45 -4.19 1.10 -11.96
C ARG A 45 -3.72 0.17 -10.85
N VAL A 46 -3.48 -1.11 -11.15
CA VAL A 46 -2.93 -2.07 -10.18
C VAL A 46 -1.50 -1.71 -9.80
N ALA A 47 -0.67 -1.28 -10.75
CA ALA A 47 0.69 -0.82 -10.46
C ALA A 47 0.69 0.40 -9.52
N ASN A 48 -0.18 1.37 -9.76
CA ASN A 48 -0.35 2.56 -8.91
C ASN A 48 -0.85 2.21 -7.51
N ILE A 49 -1.80 1.28 -7.39
CA ILE A 49 -2.25 0.77 -6.07
C ILE A 49 -1.07 0.15 -5.32
N ARG A 50 -0.27 -0.70 -5.98
CA ARG A 50 0.91 -1.32 -5.35
C ARG A 50 1.93 -0.28 -4.90
N TYR A 51 2.27 0.67 -5.77
CA TYR A 51 3.21 1.74 -5.46
C TYR A 51 2.82 2.51 -4.19
N LEU A 52 1.53 2.83 -4.02
CA LEU A 52 1.03 3.51 -2.82
C LEU A 52 1.02 2.61 -1.58
N LEU A 53 0.66 1.33 -1.72
CA LEU A 53 0.74 0.38 -0.60
C LEU A 53 2.19 0.17 -0.13
N ASP A 54 3.13 0.08 -1.08
CA ASP A 54 4.56 -0.11 -0.81
C ASP A 54 5.18 1.14 -0.16
N SER A 55 4.64 2.34 -0.40
CA SER A 55 5.03 3.56 0.33
C SER A 55 4.44 3.66 1.74
N GLY A 56 3.64 2.67 2.13
CA GLY A 56 3.06 2.56 3.46
C GLY A 56 1.67 3.17 3.59
N LEU A 57 1.03 3.64 2.52
CA LEU A 57 -0.39 4.00 2.57
C LEU A 57 -1.24 2.73 2.76
N THR A 58 -2.41 2.90 3.36
CA THR A 58 -3.39 1.82 3.51
C THR A 58 -4.43 1.86 2.39
N MET A 59 -5.21 0.79 2.25
CA MET A 59 -6.34 0.79 1.30
C MET A 59 -7.35 1.90 1.59
N GLU A 60 -7.57 2.22 2.86
CA GLU A 60 -8.44 3.31 3.30
C GLU A 60 -7.90 4.67 2.85
N ASP A 61 -6.58 4.87 2.92
CA ASP A 61 -5.92 6.07 2.42
C ASP A 61 -6.03 6.19 0.90
N ILE A 62 -5.95 5.06 0.17
CA ILE A 62 -5.94 5.05 -1.30
C ILE A 62 -7.35 5.21 -1.88
N ARG A 63 -8.40 4.77 -1.17
CA ARG A 63 -9.79 4.77 -1.66
C ARG A 63 -10.27 6.15 -2.17
N PRO A 64 -10.04 7.27 -1.48
CA PRO A 64 -10.43 8.60 -1.95
C PRO A 64 -9.71 9.04 -3.21
N LEU A 65 -8.55 8.44 -3.54
CA LEU A 65 -7.80 8.81 -4.73
C LEU A 65 -8.50 8.37 -6.01
N GLY A 66 -9.31 7.30 -5.99
CA GLY A 66 -10.27 6.96 -7.04
C GLY A 66 -9.77 7.10 -8.49
N SER A 67 -10.10 8.22 -9.14
CA SER A 67 -9.74 8.57 -10.52
C SER A 67 -8.28 9.01 -10.69
N CYS A 68 -7.60 9.43 -9.62
CA CYS A 68 -6.18 9.78 -9.63
C CYS A 68 -5.28 8.57 -9.91
N LEU A 69 -5.77 7.35 -9.71
CA LEU A 69 -5.02 6.10 -9.90
C LEU A 69 -4.82 5.70 -11.38
N GLN A 70 -5.21 6.55 -12.33
CA GLN A 70 -4.98 6.35 -13.77
C GLN A 70 -3.80 7.21 -14.26
N GLY A 71 -3.04 6.68 -15.22
CA GLY A 71 -1.85 7.33 -15.78
C GLY A 71 -0.62 7.24 -14.88
N ASP A 72 0.40 8.02 -15.22
CA ASP A 72 1.68 8.11 -14.48
C ASP A 72 1.50 8.86 -13.16
N LEU A 73 1.14 8.12 -12.11
CA LEU A 73 0.90 8.66 -10.77
C LEU A 73 2.17 9.29 -10.15
N PRO A 74 3.37 8.67 -10.23
CA PRO A 74 4.61 9.30 -9.75
C PRO A 74 4.91 10.67 -10.37
N ALA A 75 4.61 10.88 -11.65
CA ALA A 75 4.84 12.16 -12.32
C ALA A 75 3.71 13.19 -12.09
N ARG A 76 2.62 12.81 -11.43
CA ARG A 76 1.42 13.64 -11.30
C ARG A 76 1.53 14.64 -10.16
N ARG A 77 1.06 15.87 -10.40
CA ARG A 77 0.86 16.84 -9.31
C ARG A 77 -0.23 16.36 -8.36
N LEU A 78 0.08 16.33 -7.08
CA LEU A 78 -0.86 16.01 -6.01
C LEU A 78 -1.88 17.15 -5.84
N SER A 79 -3.15 16.80 -5.62
CA SER A 79 -4.14 17.76 -5.14
C SER A 79 -3.85 18.13 -3.68
N SER A 80 -4.39 19.26 -3.20
CA SER A 80 -4.30 19.65 -1.79
C SER A 80 -4.83 18.56 -0.84
N SER A 81 -5.89 17.85 -1.23
CA SER A 81 -6.42 16.71 -0.48
C SER A 81 -5.47 15.52 -0.44
N ALA A 82 -4.76 15.23 -1.54
CA ALA A 82 -3.77 14.16 -1.60
C ALA A 82 -2.51 14.52 -0.77
N VAL A 83 -2.09 15.78 -0.78
CA VAL A 83 -1.01 16.26 0.09
C VAL A 83 -1.37 16.10 1.57
N ALA A 84 -2.57 16.55 1.98
CA ALA A 84 -3.01 16.40 3.37
C ALA A 84 -3.09 14.94 3.85
N LEU A 85 -3.46 14.02 2.95
CA LEU A 85 -3.43 12.59 3.23
C LEU A 85 -2.00 12.09 3.46
N VAL A 86 -1.06 12.46 2.59
CA VAL A 86 0.35 12.09 2.71
C VAL A 86 0.94 12.64 4.01
N ASP A 87 0.68 13.91 4.34
CA ASP A 87 1.16 14.54 5.58
C ASP A 87 0.64 13.79 6.82
N ARG A 88 -0.65 13.42 6.82
CA ARG A 88 -1.22 12.62 7.91
C ARG A 88 -0.54 11.26 8.02
N ARG A 89 -0.22 10.63 6.89
CA ARG A 89 0.44 9.33 6.89
C ARG A 89 1.89 9.41 7.36
N LEU A 90 2.62 10.46 6.96
CA LEU A 90 3.96 10.75 7.44
C LEU A 90 3.98 10.89 8.97
N ALA A 91 3.06 11.67 9.55
CA ALA A 91 2.97 11.82 11.00
C ALA A 91 2.80 10.47 11.73
N VAL A 92 1.95 9.57 11.21
CA VAL A 92 1.76 8.22 11.77
C VAL A 92 3.03 7.38 11.66
N LEU A 93 3.77 7.49 10.55
CA LEU A 93 5.03 6.78 10.37
C LEU A 93 6.10 7.31 11.32
N ASP A 94 6.21 8.62 11.49
CA ASP A 94 7.16 9.27 12.40
C ASP A 94 6.92 8.84 13.86
N GLU A 95 5.65 8.78 14.29
CA GLU A 95 5.29 8.27 15.62
C GLU A 95 5.74 6.81 15.83
N ARG A 96 5.53 5.96 14.82
CA ARG A 96 5.95 4.55 14.85
C ARG A 96 7.47 4.42 14.87
N ILE A 97 8.17 5.19 14.05
CA ILE A 97 9.64 5.23 14.04
C ILE A 97 10.15 5.64 15.42
N ALA A 98 9.62 6.70 16.01
CA ALA A 98 10.01 7.15 17.34
C ALA A 98 9.77 6.06 18.41
N ALA A 99 8.64 5.37 18.36
CA ALA A 99 8.33 4.28 19.29
C ALA A 99 9.30 3.08 19.13
N LEU A 100 9.58 2.67 17.88
CA LEU A 100 10.50 1.56 17.60
C LEU A 100 11.95 1.91 17.97
N THR A 101 12.39 3.14 17.75
CA THR A 101 13.71 3.62 18.16
C THR A 101 13.86 3.54 19.68
N ARG A 102 12.87 4.01 20.46
CA ARG A 102 12.88 3.91 21.92
C ARG A 102 12.94 2.44 22.38
N ALA A 103 12.14 1.56 21.79
CA ALA A 103 12.15 0.14 22.14
C ALA A 103 13.52 -0.50 21.84
N ARG A 104 14.13 -0.17 20.70
CA ARG A 104 15.48 -0.62 20.33
C ARG A 104 16.53 -0.18 21.35
N GLU A 105 16.51 1.09 21.75
CA GLU A 105 17.44 1.65 22.74
C GLU A 105 17.31 0.96 24.11
N GLN A 106 16.09 0.69 24.55
CA GLN A 106 15.83 -0.05 25.79
C GLN A 106 16.41 -1.47 25.74
N LEU A 107 16.20 -2.19 24.63
CA LEU A 107 16.76 -3.54 24.44
C LEU A 107 18.29 -3.50 24.35
N ALA A 108 18.87 -2.51 23.66
CA ALA A 108 20.31 -2.34 23.56
C ALA A 108 20.95 -2.09 24.93
N SER A 109 20.35 -1.23 25.75
CA SER A 109 20.80 -0.93 27.12
C SER A 109 20.73 -2.15 28.04
N ARG A 110 19.63 -2.91 27.99
CA ARG A 110 19.52 -4.18 28.74
C ARG A 110 20.60 -5.18 28.33
N ALA A 111 20.83 -5.32 27.03
CA ALA A 111 21.82 -6.23 26.50
C ALA A 111 23.26 -5.82 26.84
N SER A 112 23.59 -4.53 26.88
CA SER A 112 24.92 -4.07 27.31
C SER A 112 25.12 -4.27 28.81
N ALA A 113 24.11 -3.98 29.64
CA ALA A 113 24.16 -4.24 31.08
C ALA A 113 24.38 -5.73 31.38
N ALA A 114 23.67 -6.62 30.70
CA ALA A 114 23.82 -8.08 30.87
C ALA A 114 25.19 -8.62 30.40
N ARG A 115 25.87 -7.91 29.49
CA ARG A 115 27.23 -8.25 29.05
C ARG A 115 28.34 -7.64 29.93
N GLY A 116 28.05 -6.55 30.64
CA GLY A 116 28.99 -5.83 31.49
C GLY A 116 28.86 -6.11 32.98
N GLY A 117 27.77 -6.72 33.42
CA GLY A 117 27.52 -7.14 34.81
C GLY A 117 27.44 -8.66 34.93
N VAL A 118 27.86 -9.17 36.09
CA VAL A 118 27.77 -10.59 36.49
C VAL A 118 26.35 -11.10 36.21
N ALA A 119 26.25 -12.22 35.49
CA ALA A 119 24.99 -12.89 35.20
C ALA A 119 24.21 -13.12 36.48
N CYS A 120 22.91 -12.80 36.49
CA CYS A 120 22.03 -13.31 37.52
C CYS A 120 21.90 -14.83 37.31
N ASP A 121 22.51 -15.61 38.19
CA ASP A 121 22.18 -17.02 38.45
C ASP A 121 20.69 -17.18 38.81
#